data_AF-A0A3D5ZE35-F1
#
_entry.id   AF-A0A3D5ZE35-F1
#
_cell.length_a   1.000
_cell.length_b   1.000
_cell.length_c   1.000
_cell.angle_alpha   90.00
_cell.angle_beta   90.00
_cell.angle_gamma   90.00
#
_symmetry.space_group_name_H-M   'P 1'
#
loop_
_entity.id
_entity.type
_entity.pdbx_description
1 polymer ?
#
loop_
_entity_poly.entity_id
_entity_poly.type
_entity_poly.pdbx_seq_one_letter_code
_entity_poly.pdbx_strand_id
1 'polypeptide(L)'
;MLGFEFDITEKLNLNIEGYVKNFNQLTSINRNKIFEDTPDNQDQPDYLRQDFLIETGLARGADLVLKYSEKSTYLYFVYSLGKVTRWDGIQEYSTIFDRRHNINFVATQTLGKKKTWEASLRWNYGSGFPFTQTRGYIEEPSTDGGVAGDYYTLNGDYGILYSDLNGGRLSDYHRLDIGIKKTIDLENLKIEITGGATNVYSRDNVFYLNRLTNERVDQLPFLPSVGFDLLF
;
A
#
# COMPACT_ATOMS: atom_id res chain seq x y z
N MET A 1 -1.34 -16.22 16.88
CA MET A 1 -2.55 -15.62 16.29
C MET A 1 -3.74 -16.18 17.05
N LEU A 2 -4.70 -15.34 17.41
CA LEU A 2 -5.94 -15.73 18.07
C LEU A 2 -7.08 -15.11 17.29
N GLY A 3 -8.09 -15.89 16.97
CA GLY A 3 -9.26 -15.45 16.21
C GLY A 3 -10.54 -15.91 16.85
N PHE A 4 -11.57 -15.09 16.76
CA PHE A 4 -12.92 -15.41 17.21
C PHE A 4 -13.88 -15.15 16.06
N GLU A 5 -14.73 -16.13 15.78
CA GLU A 5 -15.80 -16.03 14.81
C GLU A 5 -17.14 -16.14 15.53
N PHE A 6 -18.05 -15.22 15.22
CA PHE A 6 -19.37 -15.12 15.81
C PHE A 6 -20.41 -15.00 14.70
N ASP A 7 -21.26 -16.03 14.58
CA ASP A 7 -22.52 -15.93 13.84
C ASP A 7 -23.55 -15.23 14.71
N ILE A 8 -23.57 -13.88 14.65
CA ILE A 8 -24.52 -13.06 15.42
C ILE A 8 -25.96 -13.41 15.02
N THR A 9 -26.17 -13.67 13.73
CA THR A 9 -27.41 -14.23 13.18
C THR A 9 -27.06 -15.10 11.95
N GLU A 10 -28.01 -15.86 11.40
CA GLU A 10 -27.83 -16.59 10.12
C GLU A 10 -27.40 -15.70 8.94
N LYS A 11 -27.62 -14.38 9.04
CA LYS A 11 -27.33 -13.40 7.99
C LYS A 11 -26.12 -12.53 8.31
N LEU A 12 -25.67 -12.49 9.56
CA LEU A 12 -24.64 -11.56 10.05
C LEU A 12 -23.54 -12.35 10.75
N ASN A 13 -22.38 -12.38 10.14
CA ASN A 13 -21.17 -13.01 10.66
C ASN A 13 -20.12 -11.92 10.98
N LEU A 14 -19.51 -12.05 12.15
CA LEU A 14 -18.43 -11.20 12.63
C LEU A 14 -17.22 -12.09 12.91
N ASN A 15 -16.08 -11.77 12.30
CA ASN A 15 -14.80 -12.38 12.60
C ASN A 15 -13.83 -11.30 13.09
N ILE A 16 -13.16 -11.56 14.21
CA ILE A 16 -12.12 -10.71 14.77
C ILE A 16 -10.87 -11.56 14.99
N GLU A 17 -9.75 -11.16 14.41
CA GLU A 17 -8.46 -11.82 14.59
C GLU A 17 -7.41 -10.85 15.13
N GLY A 18 -6.69 -11.27 16.17
CA GLY A 18 -5.51 -10.61 16.68
C GLY A 18 -4.26 -11.39 16.30
N TYR A 19 -3.24 -10.70 15.81
CA TYR A 19 -1.97 -11.31 15.47
C TYR A 19 -0.77 -10.56 16.06
N VAL A 20 0.26 -11.35 16.36
CA VAL A 20 1.62 -10.91 16.61
C VAL A 20 2.51 -11.91 15.87
N LYS A 21 3.42 -11.40 15.04
CA LYS A 21 4.37 -12.16 14.23
C LYS A 21 5.76 -11.56 14.48
N ASN A 22 6.64 -12.37 15.06
CA ASN A 22 8.04 -12.03 15.26
C ASN A 22 8.85 -12.64 14.11
N PHE A 23 9.61 -11.79 13.44
CA PHE A 23 10.56 -12.18 12.40
C PHE A 23 11.96 -12.10 13.00
N ASN A 24 12.55 -13.26 13.29
CA ASN A 24 13.85 -13.32 13.96
C ASN A 24 15.03 -13.09 13.00
N GLN A 25 14.82 -13.27 11.71
CA GLN A 25 15.86 -13.10 10.70
C GLN A 25 15.22 -12.69 9.37
N LEU A 26 15.55 -11.48 8.92
CA LEU A 26 15.19 -10.92 7.62
C LEU A 26 16.46 -10.39 6.97
N THR A 27 16.74 -10.78 5.73
CA THR A 27 17.89 -10.23 4.99
C THR A 27 17.43 -9.01 4.20
N SER A 28 18.12 -7.88 4.35
CA SER A 28 17.89 -6.66 3.56
C SER A 28 19.19 -6.10 3.01
N ILE A 29 19.10 -5.29 1.96
CA ILE A 29 20.25 -4.57 1.42
C ILE A 29 20.75 -3.58 2.47
N ASN A 30 22.06 -3.58 2.69
CA ASN A 30 22.68 -2.67 3.64
C ASN A 30 22.76 -1.26 3.08
N ARG A 31 21.97 -0.34 3.65
CA ARG A 31 22.01 1.10 3.29
C ARG A 31 23.10 1.88 4.04
N ASN A 32 23.73 1.25 5.03
CA ASN A 32 24.77 1.83 5.86
C ASN A 32 26.19 1.46 5.36
N LYS A 33 26.30 0.65 4.29
CA LYS A 33 27.60 0.27 3.72
C LYS A 33 28.31 1.52 3.19
N ILE A 34 29.52 1.77 3.69
CA ILE A 34 30.41 2.84 3.23
C ILE A 34 31.83 2.33 2.95
N PHE A 35 32.14 1.09 3.34
CA PHE A 35 33.41 0.41 3.06
C PHE A 35 33.16 -0.84 2.22
N GLU A 36 34.13 -1.20 1.38
CA GLU A 36 34.11 -2.51 0.71
C GLU A 36 34.52 -3.63 1.67
N ASP A 37 33.93 -4.81 1.51
CA ASP A 37 34.24 -5.97 2.36
C ASP A 37 35.53 -6.66 1.91
N THR A 38 36.66 -5.99 2.16
CA THR A 38 38.01 -6.46 1.81
C THR A 38 38.84 -6.74 3.08
N PRO A 39 39.97 -7.46 2.96
CA PRO A 39 40.89 -7.69 4.09
C PRO A 39 41.39 -6.40 4.76
N ASP A 40 41.49 -5.31 4.00
CA ASP A 40 42.00 -4.02 4.48
C ASP A 40 41.00 -3.29 5.41
N ASN A 41 39.70 -3.59 5.31
CA ASN A 41 38.63 -2.94 6.09
C ASN A 41 38.07 -3.85 7.21
N GLN A 42 38.77 -4.92 7.59
CA GLN A 42 38.28 -5.87 8.61
C GLN A 42 38.26 -5.31 10.04
N ASP A 43 38.91 -4.18 10.27
CA ASP A 43 38.82 -3.40 11.51
C ASP A 43 37.50 -2.62 11.62
N GLN A 44 36.79 -2.42 10.50
CA GLN A 44 35.51 -1.73 10.45
C GLN A 44 34.35 -2.66 10.86
N PRO A 45 33.31 -2.14 11.53
CA PRO A 45 32.12 -2.91 11.87
C PRO A 45 31.42 -3.53 10.65
N ASP A 46 30.93 -4.75 10.81
CA ASP A 46 30.20 -5.53 9.79
C ASP A 46 29.11 -4.73 9.07
N TYR A 47 28.34 -3.93 9.82
CA TYR A 47 27.22 -3.15 9.27
C TYR A 47 27.67 -1.99 8.36
N LEU A 48 28.95 -1.64 8.32
CA LEU A 48 29.51 -0.63 7.40
C LEU A 48 30.17 -1.26 6.16
N ARG A 49 30.37 -2.58 6.13
CA ARG A 49 31.08 -3.29 5.06
C ARG A 49 30.23 -4.33 4.31
N GLN A 50 29.34 -5.04 5.00
CA GLN A 50 28.57 -6.13 4.39
C GLN A 50 27.50 -5.60 3.42
N ASP A 51 27.24 -6.30 2.33
CA ASP A 51 26.22 -5.91 1.36
C ASP A 51 24.78 -6.10 1.88
N PHE A 52 24.60 -6.98 2.86
CA PHE A 52 23.31 -7.31 3.44
C PHE A 52 23.34 -7.19 4.97
N LEU A 53 22.24 -6.74 5.55
CA LEU A 53 22.00 -6.75 6.98
C LEU A 53 20.98 -7.83 7.35
N ILE A 54 21.20 -8.44 8.50
CA ILE A 54 20.19 -9.25 9.17
C ILE A 54 19.37 -8.33 10.09
N GLU A 55 18.10 -8.20 9.77
CA GLU A 55 17.13 -7.42 10.52
C GLU A 55 16.21 -8.35 11.32
N THR A 56 15.68 -7.84 12.42
CA THR A 56 14.50 -8.43 13.07
C THR A 56 13.27 -7.59 12.78
N GLY A 57 12.09 -8.19 12.88
CA GLY A 57 10.83 -7.50 12.61
C GLY A 57 9.72 -7.91 13.54
N LEU A 58 8.80 -6.99 13.79
CA LEU A 58 7.60 -7.23 14.59
C LEU A 58 6.40 -6.73 13.80
N ALA A 59 5.49 -7.64 13.45
CA ALA A 59 4.18 -7.30 12.91
C ALA A 59 3.09 -7.67 13.91
N ARG A 60 2.29 -6.71 14.33
CA ARG A 60 1.16 -6.93 15.24
C ARG A 60 -0.05 -6.13 14.80
N GLY A 61 -1.24 -6.64 15.08
CA GLY A 61 -2.45 -5.97 14.67
C GLY A 61 -3.70 -6.73 15.01
N ALA A 62 -4.82 -6.16 14.57
CA ALA A 62 -6.12 -6.78 14.63
C ALA A 62 -6.86 -6.56 13.32
N ASP A 63 -7.58 -7.59 12.90
CA ASP A 63 -8.43 -7.61 11.73
C ASP A 63 -9.87 -7.83 12.18
N LEU A 64 -10.79 -7.07 11.61
CA LEU A 64 -12.23 -7.21 11.79
C LEU A 64 -12.86 -7.43 10.43
N VAL A 65 -13.65 -8.49 10.30
CA VAL A 65 -14.46 -8.78 9.13
C VAL A 65 -15.91 -8.87 9.57
N LEU A 66 -16.76 -8.07 8.93
CA LEU A 66 -18.20 -8.09 9.13
C LEU A 66 -18.86 -8.40 7.80
N LYS A 67 -19.63 -9.49 7.77
CA LYS A 67 -20.34 -9.95 6.59
C LYS A 67 -21.83 -10.00 6.88
N TYR A 68 -22.61 -9.26 6.10
CA TYR A 68 -24.06 -9.39 6.06
C TYR A 68 -24.47 -9.97 4.71
N SER A 69 -25.27 -11.03 4.70
CA SER A 69 -25.77 -11.63 3.48
C SER A 69 -27.23 -12.04 3.60
N GLU A 70 -28.03 -11.53 2.69
CA GLU A 70 -29.44 -11.87 2.51
C GLU A 70 -29.75 -11.95 1.00
N LYS A 71 -30.91 -12.50 0.63
CA LYS A 71 -31.37 -12.71 -0.75
C LYS A 71 -31.29 -11.51 -1.70
N SER A 72 -31.17 -10.29 -1.19
CA SER A 72 -31.12 -9.08 -1.99
C SER A 72 -30.05 -8.09 -1.55
N THR A 73 -29.33 -8.38 -0.46
CA THR A 73 -28.39 -7.43 0.14
C THR A 73 -27.16 -8.19 0.56
N TYR A 74 -26.00 -7.70 0.15
CA TYR A 74 -24.71 -8.22 0.57
C TYR A 74 -23.85 -7.06 1.02
N LEU A 75 -23.37 -7.11 2.26
CA LEU A 75 -22.41 -6.15 2.80
C LEU A 75 -21.19 -6.93 3.28
N TYR A 76 -20.02 -6.44 2.92
CA TYR A 76 -18.74 -6.99 3.35
C TYR A 76 -17.84 -5.85 3.76
N PHE A 77 -17.55 -5.78 5.05
CA PHE A 77 -16.72 -4.75 5.65
C PHE A 77 -15.49 -5.41 6.27
N VAL A 78 -14.32 -4.92 5.92
CA VAL A 78 -13.04 -5.35 6.49
C VAL A 78 -12.34 -4.11 7.01
N TYR A 79 -11.87 -4.19 8.25
CA TYR A 79 -10.99 -3.20 8.84
C TYR A 79 -9.78 -3.89 9.46
N SER A 80 -8.60 -3.46 9.04
CA SER A 80 -7.32 -3.90 9.60
C SER A 80 -6.62 -2.74 10.27
N LEU A 81 -6.20 -2.96 11.51
CA LEU A 81 -5.30 -2.09 12.26
C LEU A 81 -3.95 -2.81 12.43
N GLY A 82 -2.92 -2.33 11.76
CA GLY A 82 -1.61 -2.98 11.68
C GLY A 82 -0.46 -2.13 12.20
N LYS A 83 0.53 -2.78 12.82
CA LYS A 83 1.85 -2.22 13.06
C LYS A 83 2.99 -3.16 12.75
N VAL A 84 3.83 -2.75 11.79
CA VAL A 84 5.02 -3.45 11.33
C VAL A 84 6.25 -2.56 11.50
N THR A 85 7.16 -2.99 12.37
CA THR A 85 8.48 -2.36 12.55
C THR A 85 9.60 -3.35 12.22
N ARG A 86 10.76 -2.81 11.88
CA ARG A 86 12.02 -3.56 11.72
C ARG A 86 13.13 -2.91 12.52
N TRP A 87 14.06 -3.73 12.97
CA TRP A 87 15.29 -3.33 13.64
C TRP A 87 16.47 -3.86 12.83
N ASP A 88 17.32 -2.96 12.34
CA ASP A 88 18.48 -3.26 11.49
C ASP A 88 19.80 -3.46 12.26
N GLY A 89 19.75 -3.44 13.59
CA GLY A 89 20.94 -3.45 14.45
C GLY A 89 21.31 -2.08 15.02
N ILE A 90 20.77 -0.99 14.43
CA ILE A 90 21.12 0.39 14.78
C ILE A 90 19.87 1.19 15.17
N GLN A 91 18.78 1.02 14.43
CA GLN A 91 17.55 1.77 14.59
C GLN A 91 16.29 0.92 14.35
N GLU A 92 15.19 1.30 15.01
CA GLU A 92 13.86 0.78 14.68
C GLU A 92 13.21 1.71 13.65
N TYR A 93 12.68 1.14 12.58
CA TYR A 93 12.00 1.91 11.54
C TYR A 93 10.70 1.24 11.05
N SER A 94 9.81 2.04 10.46
CA SER A 94 8.57 1.53 9.86
C SER A 94 8.87 0.94 8.47
N THR A 95 8.36 -0.25 8.19
CA THR A 95 8.56 -0.85 6.86
C THR A 95 7.72 -0.13 5.80
N ILE A 96 8.10 -0.20 4.52
CA ILE A 96 7.29 0.34 3.43
C ILE A 96 5.90 -0.31 3.32
N PHE A 97 5.72 -1.48 3.93
CA PHE A 97 4.46 -2.23 3.96
C PHE A 97 3.59 -1.90 5.19
N ASP A 98 4.06 -1.01 6.07
CA ASP A 98 3.37 -0.66 7.31
C ASP A 98 2.21 0.32 7.08
N ARG A 99 1.09 -0.21 6.60
CA ARG A 99 -0.18 0.51 6.52
C ARG A 99 -0.93 0.36 7.85
N ARG A 100 -1.12 1.48 8.56
CA ARG A 100 -1.77 1.51 9.89
C ARG A 100 -3.23 1.13 9.84
N HIS A 101 -3.99 1.80 8.99
CA HIS A 101 -5.41 1.59 8.82
C HIS A 101 -5.69 1.17 7.39
N ASN A 102 -6.45 0.10 7.23
CA ASN A 102 -6.87 -0.38 5.91
C ASN A 102 -8.34 -0.80 6.00
N ILE A 103 -9.20 -0.18 5.20
CA ILE A 103 -10.63 -0.46 5.16
C ILE A 103 -11.02 -0.89 3.73
N ASN A 104 -11.80 -1.95 3.65
CA ASN A 104 -12.45 -2.38 2.41
C ASN A 104 -13.92 -2.60 2.71
N PHE A 105 -14.79 -1.89 2.00
CA PHE A 105 -16.22 -2.04 2.13
C PHE A 105 -16.82 -2.32 0.75
N VAL A 106 -17.63 -3.36 0.68
CA VAL A 106 -18.38 -3.74 -0.51
C VAL A 106 -19.84 -3.86 -0.13
N ALA A 107 -20.70 -3.22 -0.89
CA ALA A 107 -22.14 -3.36 -0.77
C ALA A 107 -22.74 -3.69 -2.13
N THR A 108 -23.64 -4.67 -2.17
CA THR A 108 -24.51 -4.91 -3.32
C THR A 108 -25.95 -5.01 -2.87
N GLN A 109 -26.85 -4.47 -3.69
CA GLN A 109 -28.27 -4.44 -3.44
C GLN A 109 -29.02 -4.78 -4.72
N THR A 110 -29.76 -5.88 -4.71
CA THR A 110 -30.72 -6.21 -5.76
C THR A 110 -32.01 -5.44 -5.55
N LEU A 111 -32.53 -4.84 -6.62
CA LEU A 111 -33.65 -3.91 -6.63
C LEU A 111 -34.74 -4.36 -7.62
N GLY A 112 -35.96 -3.87 -7.37
CA GLY A 112 -37.14 -4.11 -8.20
C GLY A 112 -37.87 -5.41 -7.88
N LYS A 113 -39.18 -5.46 -8.19
CA LYS A 113 -40.06 -6.61 -7.90
C LYS A 113 -39.56 -7.92 -8.52
N LYS A 114 -38.99 -7.82 -9.74
CA LYS A 114 -38.40 -8.95 -10.47
C LYS A 114 -36.92 -9.19 -10.17
N LYS A 115 -36.30 -8.42 -9.27
CA LYS A 115 -34.87 -8.53 -8.91
C LYS A 115 -33.90 -8.47 -10.10
N THR A 116 -34.23 -7.64 -11.09
CA THR A 116 -33.45 -7.51 -12.34
C THR A 116 -32.43 -6.38 -12.30
N TRP A 117 -32.48 -5.52 -11.27
CA TRP A 117 -31.51 -4.45 -11.09
C TRP A 117 -30.59 -4.79 -9.92
N GLU A 118 -29.31 -4.48 -10.03
CA GLU A 118 -28.34 -4.62 -8.96
C GLU A 118 -27.50 -3.36 -8.88
N ALA A 119 -27.51 -2.70 -7.73
CA ALA A 119 -26.60 -1.61 -7.41
C ALA A 119 -25.41 -2.18 -6.64
N SER A 120 -24.20 -1.69 -6.94
CA SER A 120 -22.96 -2.08 -6.26
C SER A 120 -22.17 -0.84 -5.86
N LEU A 121 -21.48 -0.97 -4.74
CA LEU A 121 -20.60 0.05 -4.18
C LEU A 121 -19.36 -0.65 -3.65
N ARG A 122 -18.19 -0.10 -3.97
CA ARG A 122 -16.91 -0.50 -3.39
C ARG A 122 -16.21 0.74 -2.85
N TRP A 123 -15.79 0.66 -1.60
CA TRP A 123 -15.09 1.73 -0.94
C TRP A 123 -13.81 1.21 -0.30
N ASN A 124 -12.70 1.88 -0.59
CA ASN A 124 -11.40 1.51 -0.10
C ASN A 124 -10.76 2.71 0.58
N TYR A 125 -10.18 2.49 1.76
CA TYR A 125 -9.37 3.47 2.46
C TYR A 125 -8.08 2.83 2.96
N GLY A 126 -6.98 3.56 2.87
CA GLY A 126 -5.70 3.14 3.42
C GLY A 126 -4.91 4.34 3.91
N SER A 127 -4.44 4.28 5.15
CA SER A 127 -3.50 5.28 5.65
C SER A 127 -2.21 5.30 4.82
N GLY A 128 -1.54 6.45 4.76
CA GLY A 128 -0.27 6.61 4.05
C GLY A 128 0.79 5.56 4.37
N PHE A 129 1.46 5.07 3.33
CA PHE A 129 2.63 4.22 3.47
C PHE A 129 3.84 5.01 4.00
N PRO A 130 4.70 4.40 4.83
CA PRO A 130 5.92 5.03 5.27
C PRO A 130 6.90 5.24 4.12
N PHE A 131 7.63 6.34 4.16
CA PHE A 131 8.70 6.63 3.22
C PHE A 131 9.78 7.50 3.85
N THR A 132 11.00 7.41 3.33
CA THR A 132 12.12 8.23 3.79
C THR A 132 12.06 9.59 3.11
N GLN A 133 11.88 10.65 3.88
CA GLN A 133 11.78 12.02 3.36
C GLN A 133 13.15 12.54 2.90
N THR A 134 13.12 13.45 1.92
CA THR A 134 14.28 14.28 1.60
C THR A 134 14.33 15.42 2.61
N ARG A 135 15.42 15.51 3.38
CA ARG A 135 15.68 16.61 4.32
C ARG A 135 16.21 17.84 3.59
N GLY A 136 17.02 17.63 2.57
CA GLY A 136 17.58 18.68 1.73
C GLY A 136 18.40 18.12 0.57
N TYR A 137 18.92 19.04 -0.23
CA TYR A 137 19.88 18.73 -1.29
C TYR A 137 21.23 19.28 -0.86
N ILE A 138 22.28 18.50 -1.14
CA ILE A 138 23.67 18.89 -0.89
C ILE A 138 24.45 18.81 -2.19
N GLU A 139 25.53 19.56 -2.30
CA GLU A 139 26.48 19.41 -3.40
C GLU A 139 27.50 18.33 -3.02
N GLU A 140 27.54 17.24 -3.78
CA GLU A 140 28.50 16.16 -3.59
C GLU A 140 29.81 16.53 -4.30
N PRO A 141 30.98 16.48 -3.63
CA PRO A 141 32.24 16.84 -4.25
C PRO A 141 32.48 16.05 -5.53
N SER A 142 32.70 16.75 -6.65
CA SER A 142 33.02 16.07 -7.91
C SER A 142 34.38 15.37 -7.79
N THR A 143 34.43 14.12 -8.25
CA THR A 143 35.69 13.36 -8.39
C THR A 143 36.30 13.52 -9.79
N ASP A 144 35.77 14.42 -10.62
CA ASP A 144 36.29 14.68 -11.95
C ASP A 144 37.75 15.18 -11.88
N GLY A 145 38.63 14.57 -12.67
CA GLY A 145 40.07 14.83 -12.61
C GLY A 145 40.84 14.00 -11.57
N GLY A 146 40.16 13.18 -10.76
CA GLY A 146 40.78 12.29 -9.77
C GLY A 146 41.62 13.05 -8.75
N VAL A 147 42.74 12.46 -8.31
CA VAL A 147 43.66 13.08 -7.32
C VAL A 147 44.26 14.41 -7.81
N ALA A 148 44.22 14.68 -9.12
CA ALA A 148 44.73 15.90 -9.74
C ALA A 148 43.65 16.96 -10.02
N GLY A 149 42.38 16.71 -9.66
CA GLY A 149 41.28 17.65 -9.83
C GLY A 149 41.40 18.88 -8.92
N ASP A 150 41.08 20.07 -9.45
CA ASP A 150 41.06 21.31 -8.68
C ASP A 150 39.71 21.48 -7.96
N TYR A 151 39.69 21.06 -6.69
CA TYR A 151 38.51 21.15 -5.83
C TYR A 151 38.02 22.59 -5.54
N TYR A 152 38.78 23.63 -5.91
CA TYR A 152 38.34 25.01 -5.81
C TYR A 152 37.48 25.48 -7.00
N THR A 153 37.55 24.77 -8.13
CA THR A 153 36.87 25.19 -9.39
C THR A 153 35.89 24.15 -9.94
N LEU A 154 35.90 22.92 -9.39
CA LEU A 154 34.93 21.89 -9.73
C LEU A 154 33.61 22.11 -8.98
N ASN A 155 32.50 22.11 -9.72
CA ASN A 155 31.17 22.01 -9.13
C ASN A 155 30.80 20.53 -8.97
N GLY A 156 30.13 20.23 -7.86
CA GLY A 156 29.64 18.91 -7.51
C GLY A 156 28.29 18.55 -8.14
N ASP A 157 27.97 17.27 -8.10
CA ASP A 157 26.63 16.80 -8.45
C ASP A 157 25.63 17.03 -7.30
N TYR A 158 24.33 17.02 -7.62
CA TYR A 158 23.29 17.12 -6.61
C TYR A 158 23.13 15.81 -5.84
N GLY A 159 23.54 15.81 -4.57
CA GLY A 159 23.24 14.76 -3.59
C GLY A 159 21.92 14.99 -2.85
N ILE A 160 21.35 13.92 -2.31
CA ILE A 160 20.13 13.96 -1.50
C ILE A 160 20.49 13.67 -0.04
N LEU A 161 20.21 14.63 0.83
CA LEU A 161 20.26 14.41 2.27
C LEU A 161 18.94 13.79 2.74
N TYR A 162 18.98 12.55 3.21
CA TYR A 162 17.80 11.86 3.72
C TYR A 162 17.48 12.24 5.18
N SER A 163 16.19 12.25 5.51
CA SER A 163 15.74 12.22 6.90
C SER A 163 15.74 10.78 7.43
N ASP A 164 15.21 10.59 8.64
CA ASP A 164 15.12 9.28 9.29
C ASP A 164 14.42 8.25 8.39
N LEU A 165 14.93 7.02 8.42
CA LEU A 165 14.49 5.93 7.55
C LEU A 165 12.99 5.68 7.76
N ASN A 166 12.22 5.90 6.71
CA ASN A 166 10.76 5.74 6.70
C ASN A 166 10.01 6.48 7.80
N GLY A 167 10.53 7.64 8.24
CA GLY A 167 9.88 8.49 9.26
C GLY A 167 8.64 9.22 8.75
N GLY A 168 8.55 9.52 7.45
CA GLY A 168 7.40 10.20 6.84
C GLY A 168 6.30 9.23 6.40
N ARG A 169 5.11 9.75 6.12
CA ARG A 169 4.01 8.99 5.50
C ARG A 169 3.46 9.71 4.27
N LEU A 170 3.18 8.94 3.22
CA LEU A 170 2.48 9.43 2.03
C LEU A 170 1.06 9.88 2.38
N SER A 171 0.38 10.53 1.44
CA SER A 171 -1.02 10.89 1.61
C SER A 171 -1.91 9.65 1.72
N ASP A 172 -3.01 9.80 2.47
CA ASP A 172 -4.00 8.74 2.62
C ASP A 172 -4.70 8.44 1.29
N TYR A 173 -4.85 7.14 1.04
CA TYR A 173 -5.56 6.57 -0.09
C TYR A 173 -7.05 6.44 0.21
N HIS A 174 -7.89 6.83 -0.74
CA HIS A 174 -9.32 6.61 -0.65
C HIS A 174 -9.99 6.58 -2.03
N ARG A 175 -10.82 5.57 -2.28
CA ARG A 175 -11.52 5.39 -3.56
C ARG A 175 -12.92 4.84 -3.35
N LEU A 176 -13.90 5.49 -3.98
CA LEU A 176 -15.27 5.00 -4.11
C LEU A 176 -15.52 4.65 -5.56
N ASP A 177 -16.00 3.42 -5.79
CA ASP A 177 -16.52 2.96 -7.06
C ASP A 177 -17.98 2.59 -6.90
N ILE A 178 -18.77 2.87 -7.92
CA ILE A 178 -20.20 2.53 -7.97
C ILE A 178 -20.52 1.82 -9.28
N GLY A 179 -21.52 0.96 -9.23
CA GLY A 179 -22.02 0.26 -10.41
C GLY A 179 -23.51 0.01 -10.33
N ILE A 180 -24.14 -0.06 -11.50
CA ILE A 180 -25.51 -0.53 -11.67
C ILE A 180 -25.54 -1.56 -12.80
N LYS A 181 -26.19 -2.69 -12.53
CA LYS A 181 -26.38 -3.77 -13.50
C LYS A 181 -27.86 -3.99 -13.71
N LYS A 182 -28.25 -4.21 -14.97
CA LYS A 182 -29.58 -4.62 -15.40
C LYS A 182 -29.49 -5.97 -16.10
N THR A 183 -30.13 -6.98 -15.53
CA THR A 183 -30.32 -8.28 -16.15
C THR A 183 -31.67 -8.32 -16.86
N ILE A 184 -31.69 -8.81 -18.10
CA ILE A 184 -32.88 -9.04 -18.92
C ILE A 184 -32.87 -10.52 -19.30
N ASP A 185 -33.86 -11.25 -18.80
CA ASP A 185 -34.05 -12.66 -19.11
C ASP A 185 -35.04 -12.82 -20.27
N LEU A 186 -34.60 -13.50 -21.34
CA LEU A 186 -35.39 -13.96 -22.49
C LEU A 186 -35.34 -15.50 -22.52
N GLU A 187 -36.16 -16.15 -23.37
CA GLU A 187 -36.33 -17.62 -23.35
C GLU A 187 -35.01 -18.41 -23.50
N ASN A 188 -34.14 -17.99 -24.41
CA ASN A 188 -32.86 -18.65 -24.70
C ASN A 188 -31.67 -17.68 -24.63
N LEU A 189 -31.83 -16.56 -23.93
CA LEU A 189 -30.82 -15.51 -23.89
C LEU A 189 -30.96 -14.70 -22.59
N LYS A 190 -29.86 -14.52 -21.89
CA LYS A 190 -29.75 -13.55 -20.81
C LYS A 190 -28.83 -12.42 -21.25
N ILE A 191 -29.29 -11.19 -21.05
CA ILE A 191 -28.54 -9.97 -21.36
C ILE A 191 -28.23 -9.26 -20.04
N GLU A 192 -26.98 -8.93 -19.80
CA GLU A 192 -26.57 -8.08 -18.68
C GLU A 192 -25.96 -6.78 -19.19
N ILE A 193 -26.55 -5.66 -18.77
CA ILE A 193 -26.06 -4.32 -19.08
C ILE A 193 -25.51 -3.73 -17.79
N THR A 194 -24.23 -3.39 -17.77
CA THR A 194 -23.56 -2.83 -16.60
C THR A 194 -23.10 -1.41 -16.90
N GLY A 195 -23.42 -0.46 -16.04
CA GLY A 195 -22.83 0.87 -16.02
C GLY A 195 -22.10 1.08 -14.71
N GLY A 196 -20.95 1.74 -14.73
CA GLY A 196 -20.20 1.99 -13.51
C GLY A 196 -19.30 3.21 -13.60
N ALA A 197 -18.89 3.69 -12.44
CA ALA A 197 -17.92 4.76 -12.30
C ALA A 197 -16.88 4.37 -11.26
N THR A 198 -15.62 4.40 -11.68
CA THR A 198 -14.45 4.23 -10.82
C THR A 198 -13.97 5.58 -10.33
N ASN A 199 -13.53 5.66 -9.07
CA ASN A 199 -13.03 6.87 -8.43
C ASN A 199 -14.03 8.04 -8.56
N VAL A 200 -15.25 7.85 -8.00
CA VAL A 200 -16.37 8.81 -8.10
C VAL A 200 -15.99 10.22 -7.63
N TYR A 201 -15.08 10.34 -6.67
CA TYR A 201 -14.61 11.63 -6.16
C TYR A 201 -13.56 12.30 -7.05
N SER A 202 -13.05 11.60 -8.07
CA SER A 202 -11.87 11.97 -8.84
C SER A 202 -10.69 12.36 -7.96
N ARG A 203 -10.44 11.60 -6.88
CA ARG A 203 -9.35 11.89 -5.95
C ARG A 203 -8.00 11.53 -6.57
N ASP A 204 -7.06 12.46 -6.47
CA ASP A 204 -5.66 12.28 -6.87
C ASP A 204 -4.92 11.41 -5.84
N ASN A 205 -5.10 10.10 -5.97
CA ASN A 205 -4.40 9.12 -5.15
C ASN A 205 -3.00 8.90 -5.73
N VAL A 206 -1.94 9.12 -4.92
CA VAL A 206 -0.55 8.97 -5.36
C VAL A 206 -0.29 7.54 -5.84
N PHE A 207 0.20 7.40 -7.06
CA PHE A 207 0.73 6.13 -7.58
C PHE A 207 2.24 6.04 -7.36
N TYR A 208 2.98 7.09 -7.76
CA TYR A 208 4.43 7.17 -7.63
C TYR A 208 4.90 8.63 -7.51
N LEU A 209 6.02 8.86 -6.84
CA LEU A 209 6.71 10.16 -6.77
C LEU A 209 8.17 9.96 -7.15
N ASN A 210 8.61 10.61 -8.23
CA ASN A 210 10.02 10.68 -8.59
C ASN A 210 10.70 11.73 -7.71
N ARG A 211 11.69 11.32 -6.92
CA ARG A 211 12.37 12.20 -5.96
C ARG A 211 13.44 13.10 -6.58
N LEU A 212 13.93 12.75 -7.77
CA LEU A 212 14.93 13.52 -8.50
C LEU A 212 14.28 14.65 -9.28
N THR A 213 13.19 14.35 -10.00
CA THR A 213 12.44 15.35 -10.79
C THR A 213 11.31 16.02 -10.00
N ASN A 214 11.02 15.52 -8.80
CA ASN A 214 9.84 15.88 -7.99
C ASN A 214 8.50 15.64 -8.72
N GLU A 215 8.50 14.76 -9.73
CA GLU A 215 7.31 14.45 -10.52
C GLU A 215 6.39 13.49 -9.76
N ARG A 216 5.17 13.93 -9.51
CA ARG A 216 4.11 13.12 -8.89
C ARG A 216 3.20 12.56 -9.97
N VAL A 217 3.02 11.25 -9.95
CA VAL A 217 2.07 10.52 -10.80
C VAL A 217 0.94 10.00 -9.92
N ASP A 218 -0.28 10.38 -10.26
CA ASP A 218 -1.49 9.94 -9.58
C ASP A 218 -2.19 8.80 -10.34
N GLN A 219 -3.03 8.05 -9.61
CA GLN A 219 -3.90 7.03 -10.19
C GLN A 219 -4.97 7.64 -11.08
N LEU A 220 -5.66 6.77 -11.84
CA LEU A 220 -6.72 7.18 -12.74
C LEU A 220 -7.77 8.07 -12.03
N PRO A 221 -8.20 9.17 -12.69
CA PRO A 221 -9.24 10.04 -12.18
C PRO A 221 -10.61 9.34 -12.28
N PHE A 222 -11.70 10.10 -12.18
CA PHE A 222 -13.03 9.58 -12.49
C PHE A 222 -13.05 8.84 -13.83
N LEU A 223 -13.42 7.56 -13.81
CA LEU A 223 -13.46 6.71 -15.00
C LEU A 223 -14.83 6.05 -15.14
N PRO A 224 -15.69 6.55 -16.07
CA PRO A 224 -16.95 5.89 -16.38
C PRO A 224 -16.71 4.65 -17.23
N SER A 225 -17.61 3.67 -17.11
CA SER A 225 -17.57 2.42 -17.84
C SER A 225 -18.98 1.92 -18.14
N VAL A 226 -19.13 1.27 -19.29
CA VAL A 226 -20.34 0.54 -19.69
C VAL A 226 -19.91 -0.80 -20.25
N GLY A 227 -20.57 -1.86 -19.82
CA GLY A 227 -20.37 -3.24 -20.25
C GLY A 227 -21.66 -3.88 -20.70
N PHE A 228 -21.54 -4.85 -21.59
CA PHE A 228 -22.65 -5.59 -22.15
C PHE A 228 -22.24 -7.05 -22.30
N ASP A 229 -22.97 -7.94 -21.63
CA ASP A 229 -22.72 -9.38 -21.62
C ASP A 229 -23.93 -10.13 -22.17
N LEU A 230 -23.67 -11.08 -23.08
CA LEU A 230 -24.66 -12.00 -23.63
C LEU A 230 -24.36 -13.42 -23.16
N LEU A 231 -25.33 -14.05 -22.52
CA LEU A 231 -25.24 -15.40 -21.98
C LEU A 231 -26.27 -16.28 -22.71
N PHE A 232 -25.76 -17.27 -23.46
CA PHE A 232 -26.54 -18.25 -24.24
C PHE A 232 -26.77 -19.54 -23.44
#